data_AF-A0A2N2A943-F1
#
_entry.id   AF-A0A2N2A943-F1
#
_cell.length_a   1.000
_cell.length_b   1.000
_cell.length_c   1.000
_cell.angle_alpha   90.00
_cell.angle_beta   90.00
_cell.angle_gamma   90.00
#
_symmetry.space_group_name_H-M   'P 1'
#
loop_
_entity.id
_entity.type
_entity.pdbx_description
1 polymer ?
#
loop_
_entity_poly.entity_id
_entity_poly.type
_entity_poly.pdbx_seq_one_letter_code
_entity_poly.pdbx_strand_id
1 'polypeptide(L)'
;MFSFTAQHILIMRLITQLEIDSPALLHNFLFLASADSLDYHDIGFYDFIRTKNGVFSPILQSIVEDLIIGRLLTKEPLKLSAKGSDTYYALASALRPFEDFTDRCFTLYMRHKDNLDTTNSSISNHILYHKTKQGRKLFSPQKQ
;
A
#
# COMPACT_ATOMS: atom_id res chain seq x y z
N MET A 1 16.96 -14.14 -0.28
CA MET A 1 15.96 -15.23 -0.35
C MET A 1 14.61 -14.55 -0.53
N PHE A 2 13.98 -14.71 -1.68
CA PHE A 2 12.69 -14.09 -1.99
C PHE A 2 11.60 -14.82 -1.21
N SER A 3 11.01 -14.17 -0.20
CA SER A 3 9.91 -14.72 0.59
C SER A 3 8.62 -14.07 0.13
N PHE A 4 7.85 -14.80 -0.67
CA PHE A 4 6.58 -14.33 -1.18
C PHE A 4 5.50 -14.46 -0.09
N THR A 5 4.86 -13.35 0.27
CA THR A 5 3.90 -13.28 1.38
C THR A 5 2.51 -12.82 0.91
N ALA A 6 1.50 -12.92 1.78
CA ALA A 6 0.17 -12.36 1.50
C ALA A 6 0.21 -10.87 1.15
N GLN A 7 1.14 -10.10 1.73
CA GLN A 7 1.33 -8.69 1.39
C GLN A 7 1.77 -8.50 -0.07
N HIS A 8 2.60 -9.39 -0.62
CA HIS A 8 2.97 -9.32 -2.04
C HIS A 8 1.75 -9.49 -2.94
N ILE A 9 0.88 -10.45 -2.62
CA ILE A 9 -0.35 -10.71 -3.36
C ILE A 9 -1.31 -9.53 -3.24
N LEU A 10 -1.40 -8.93 -2.05
CA LEU A 10 -2.20 -7.72 -1.82
C LEU A 10 -1.71 -6.56 -2.70
N ILE A 11 -0.40 -6.28 -2.72
CA ILE A 11 0.14 -5.21 -3.57
C ILE A 11 -0.15 -5.47 -5.05
N MET A 12 -0.02 -6.72 -5.50
CA MET A 12 -0.39 -7.09 -6.87
C MET A 12 -1.88 -6.88 -7.15
N ARG A 13 -2.77 -7.23 -6.21
CA ARG A 13 -4.22 -6.96 -6.32
C ARG A 13 -4.48 -5.47 -6.47
N LEU A 14 -3.90 -4.65 -5.59
CA LEU A 14 -4.11 -3.21 -5.57
C LEU A 14 -3.64 -2.55 -6.86
N ILE A 15 -2.46 -2.91 -7.38
CA ILE A 15 -1.95 -2.38 -8.67
C ILE A 15 -2.83 -2.83 -9.85
N THR A 16 -3.43 -4.02 -9.78
CA THR A 16 -4.31 -4.52 -10.84
C THR A 16 -5.67 -3.83 -10.85
N GLN A 17 -6.22 -3.53 -9.66
CA GLN A 17 -7.59 -3.05 -9.49
C GLN A 17 -7.69 -1.53 -9.36
N LEU A 18 -6.62 -0.88 -8.92
CA LEU A 18 -6.56 0.55 -8.67
C LEU A 18 -5.56 1.16 -9.65
N GLU A 19 -5.83 2.38 -10.10
CA GLU A 19 -4.96 3.13 -11.03
C GLU A 19 -3.70 3.70 -10.31
N ILE A 20 -3.05 2.87 -9.50
CA ILE A 20 -1.82 3.21 -8.78
C ILE A 20 -0.64 2.93 -9.69
N ASP A 21 -0.05 3.99 -10.24
CA ASP A 21 0.99 3.92 -11.26
C ASP A 21 2.41 4.18 -10.74
N SER A 22 2.56 4.59 -9.48
CA SER A 22 3.83 4.97 -8.88
C SER A 22 3.97 4.46 -7.44
N PRO A 23 5.21 4.14 -6.98
CA PRO A 23 5.44 3.71 -5.60
C PRO A 23 5.00 4.77 -4.60
N ALA A 24 5.26 6.05 -4.88
CA ALA A 24 4.88 7.16 -4.00
C ALA A 24 3.37 7.20 -3.74
N LEU A 25 2.56 7.06 -4.80
CA LEU A 25 1.11 6.99 -4.67
C LEU A 25 0.68 5.76 -3.86
N LEU A 26 1.31 4.60 -4.08
CA LEU A 26 1.04 3.38 -3.31
C LEU A 26 1.29 3.57 -1.80
N HIS A 27 2.42 4.18 -1.42
CA HIS A 27 2.72 4.46 -0.01
C HIS A 27 1.69 5.39 0.61
N ASN A 28 1.37 6.47 -0.09
CA ASN A 28 0.43 7.48 0.34
C ASN A 28 -0.98 6.90 0.52
N PHE A 29 -1.43 6.13 -0.46
CA PHE A 29 -2.71 5.46 -0.45
C PHE A 29 -2.83 4.43 0.69
N LEU A 30 -1.85 3.54 0.83
CA LEU A 30 -1.90 2.52 1.88
C LEU A 30 -1.80 3.12 3.27
N PHE A 31 -1.05 4.21 3.46
CA PHE A 31 -1.07 4.92 4.74
C PHE A 31 -2.46 5.43 5.11
N LEU A 32 -3.18 6.05 4.16
CA LEU A 32 -4.54 6.51 4.41
C LEU A 32 -5.48 5.32 4.72
N ALA A 33 -5.36 4.22 3.98
CA ALA A 33 -6.15 3.01 4.23
C ALA A 33 -5.90 2.41 5.62
N SER A 34 -4.65 2.43 6.08
CA SER A 34 -4.28 1.98 7.42
C SER A 34 -4.68 2.98 8.51
N ALA A 35 -4.67 4.29 8.22
CA ALA A 35 -4.91 5.34 9.20
C ALA A 35 -6.39 5.63 9.45
N ASP A 36 -7.27 5.38 8.47
CA ASP A 36 -8.74 5.51 8.59
C ASP A 36 -9.37 4.38 9.42
N SER A 37 -8.57 3.43 9.92
CA SER A 37 -9.06 2.27 10.68
C SER A 37 -8.64 2.31 12.16
N LEU A 38 -9.60 2.02 13.04
CA LEU A 38 -9.37 1.75 14.46
C LEU A 38 -8.89 0.32 14.72
N ASP A 39 -9.08 -0.58 13.75
CA ASP A 39 -8.84 -2.02 13.90
C ASP A 39 -7.52 -2.44 13.25
N TYR A 40 -6.63 -2.99 14.07
CA TYR A 40 -5.35 -3.53 13.63
C TYR A 40 -5.57 -4.65 12.60
N HIS A 41 -4.94 -4.52 11.43
CA HIS A 41 -4.96 -5.54 10.39
C HIS A 41 -3.52 -5.91 10.02
N ASP A 42 -3.13 -7.14 10.33
CA ASP A 42 -1.76 -7.67 10.15
C ASP A 42 -1.22 -7.45 8.73
N ILE A 43 -2.07 -7.57 7.71
CA ILE A 43 -1.67 -7.42 6.31
C ILE A 43 -1.46 -5.95 5.90
N GLY A 44 -2.15 -5.03 6.56
CA GLY A 44 -2.21 -3.60 6.23
C GLY A 44 -1.30 -2.72 7.08
N PHE A 45 -0.51 -3.29 7.98
CA PHE A 45 0.38 -2.52 8.84
C PHE A 45 1.77 -2.41 8.22
N TYR A 46 2.09 -1.22 7.74
CA TYR A 46 3.42 -0.87 7.28
C TYR A 46 4.04 0.18 8.21
N ASP A 47 5.36 0.15 8.35
CA ASP A 47 6.12 1.05 9.21
C ASP A 47 6.29 2.45 8.60
N PHE A 48 5.17 3.12 8.34
CA PHE A 48 5.17 4.41 7.65
C PHE A 48 5.94 5.49 8.40
N ILE A 49 6.79 6.19 7.67
CA ILE A 49 7.63 7.31 8.09
C ILE A 49 7.13 8.55 7.36
N ARG A 50 6.99 9.66 8.09
CA ARG A 50 6.67 10.95 7.48
C ARG A 50 7.84 11.44 6.62
N THR A 51 7.55 11.79 5.37
CA THR A 51 8.46 12.49 4.46
C THR A 51 8.01 13.93 4.25
N LYS A 52 8.71 14.69 3.39
CA LYS A 52 8.31 16.07 3.05
C LYS A 52 6.99 16.10 2.24
N ASN A 53 6.79 15.13 1.35
CA ASN A 53 5.72 15.12 0.34
C ASN A 53 4.74 13.93 0.53
N GLY A 54 4.56 13.46 1.76
CA GLY A 54 3.73 12.29 2.04
C GLY A 54 4.46 11.29 2.92
N VAL A 55 4.22 10.01 2.71
CA VAL A 55 4.70 8.94 3.59
C VAL A 55 5.53 7.91 2.83
N PHE A 56 6.34 7.19 3.58
CA PHE A 56 7.18 6.13 3.03
C PHE A 56 7.23 4.96 4.00
N SER A 57 7.15 3.73 3.51
CA SER A 57 7.41 2.55 4.33
C SER A 57 8.56 1.75 3.70
N PRO A 58 9.66 1.51 4.42
CA PRO A 58 10.71 0.60 4.00
C PRO A 58 10.19 -0.81 3.66
N ILE A 59 9.26 -1.34 4.46
CA ILE A 59 8.68 -2.67 4.22
C ILE A 59 7.91 -2.70 2.89
N LEU A 60 7.04 -1.71 2.66
CA LEU A 60 6.27 -1.64 1.43
C LEU A 60 7.18 -1.45 0.21
N GLN A 61 8.24 -0.63 0.34
CA GLN A 61 9.22 -0.43 -0.71
C GLN A 61 9.96 -1.74 -1.03
N SER A 62 10.37 -2.50 -0.01
CA SER A 62 10.99 -3.81 -0.18
C SER A 62 10.08 -4.77 -0.95
N ILE A 63 8.79 -4.80 -0.63
CA ILE A 63 7.81 -5.65 -1.34
C ILE A 63 7.72 -5.26 -2.83
N VAL A 64 7.65 -3.96 -3.12
CA VAL A 64 7.61 -3.47 -4.51
C VAL A 64 8.89 -3.84 -5.26
N GLU A 65 10.05 -3.67 -4.63
CA GLU A 65 11.36 -4.03 -5.20
C GLU A 65 11.48 -5.54 -5.45
N ASP A 66 11.04 -6.35 -4.49
CA ASP A 66 11.00 -7.81 -4.61
C ASP A 66 10.16 -8.22 -5.83
N LEU A 67 8.96 -7.64 -6.00
CA LEU A 67 8.09 -7.91 -7.15
C LEU A 67 8.72 -7.45 -8.48
N ILE A 68 9.44 -6.33 -8.51
CA ILE A 68 10.14 -5.84 -9.71
C ILE A 68 11.32 -6.77 -10.06
N ILE A 69 12.16 -7.12 -9.07
CA ILE A 69 13.29 -8.05 -9.24
C ILE A 69 12.79 -9.42 -9.71
N GLY A 70 11.66 -9.88 -9.19
CA GLY A 70 10.97 -11.11 -9.60
C GLY A 70 10.33 -11.07 -10.99
N ARG A 71 10.39 -9.91 -11.68
CA ARG A 71 9.74 -9.61 -12.97
C ARG A 71 8.21 -9.78 -12.93
N LEU A 72 7.61 -9.57 -11.77
CA LEU A 72 6.16 -9.62 -11.57
C LEU A 72 5.51 -8.24 -11.76
N LEU A 73 6.28 -7.17 -11.52
CA LEU A 73 5.88 -5.79 -11.79
C LEU A 73 6.86 -5.09 -12.75
N THR A 74 6.34 -4.14 -13.53
CA THR A 74 7.12 -3.11 -14.20
C THR A 74 7.41 -1.96 -13.23
N LYS A 75 8.55 -1.27 -13.40
CA LYS A 75 8.98 -0.20 -12.48
C LYS A 75 8.20 1.10 -12.69
N GLU A 76 8.04 1.53 -13.94
CA GLU A 76 7.35 2.77 -14.33
C GLU A 76 6.66 2.58 -15.69
N PRO A 77 5.32 2.68 -15.78
CA PRO A 77 4.38 2.71 -14.65
C PRO A 77 4.41 1.40 -13.85
N LEU A 78 4.02 1.45 -12.58
CA LEU A 78 3.74 0.24 -11.81
C LEU A 78 2.57 -0.51 -12.44
N LYS A 79 2.86 -1.66 -13.05
CA LYS A 79 1.86 -2.56 -13.64
C LYS A 79 2.32 -3.99 -13.49
N LEU A 80 1.38 -4.93 -13.45
CA LEU A 80 1.73 -6.34 -13.50
C LEU A 80 2.27 -6.68 -14.90
N SER A 81 3.36 -7.46 -14.93
CA SER A 81 3.77 -8.13 -16.16
C SER A 81 2.78 -9.26 -16.49
N ALA A 82 2.92 -9.90 -17.66
CA ALA A 82 2.15 -11.11 -17.96
C ALA A 82 2.36 -12.19 -16.88
N LYS A 83 3.62 -12.46 -16.52
CA LYS A 83 3.99 -13.36 -15.42
C LYS A 83 3.39 -12.91 -14.08
N GLY A 84 3.40 -11.61 -13.81
CA GLY A 84 2.78 -11.03 -12.62
C GLY A 84 1.28 -11.34 -12.57
N SER A 85 0.58 -11.10 -13.68
CA SER A 85 -0.86 -11.35 -13.79
C SER A 85 -1.19 -12.82 -13.54
N ASP A 86 -0.48 -13.74 -14.20
CA ASP A 86 -0.66 -15.18 -14.01
C ASP A 86 -0.41 -15.60 -12.56
N THR A 87 0.67 -15.08 -11.96
CA THR A 87 1.04 -15.35 -10.56
C THR A 87 -0.01 -14.84 -9.59
N TYR A 88 -0.53 -13.62 -9.82
CA TYR A 88 -1.61 -13.06 -9.02
C TYR A 88 -2.85 -13.93 -9.08
N TYR A 89 -3.34 -14.28 -10.27
CA TYR A 89 -4.57 -15.07 -10.39
C TYR A 89 -4.43 -16.48 -9.78
N ALA A 90 -3.24 -17.08 -9.84
CA ALA A 90 -2.98 -18.36 -9.19
C ALA A 90 -3.02 -18.28 -7.65
N LEU A 91 -2.72 -17.12 -7.07
CA LEU A 91 -2.55 -16.94 -5.63
C LEU A 91 -3.61 -16.04 -4.98
N ALA A 92 -4.51 -15.44 -5.77
CA ALA A 92 -5.49 -14.46 -5.31
C ALA A 92 -6.41 -14.99 -4.19
N SER A 93 -6.67 -16.30 -4.15
CA SER A 93 -7.46 -16.93 -3.08
C SER A 93 -6.83 -16.83 -1.70
N ALA A 94 -5.51 -16.63 -1.61
CA ALA A 94 -4.81 -16.42 -0.34
C ALA A 94 -5.21 -15.10 0.35
N LEU A 95 -5.84 -14.17 -0.39
CA LEU A 95 -6.34 -12.91 0.17
C LEU A 95 -7.74 -13.00 0.80
N ARG A 96 -8.43 -14.15 0.71
CA ARG A 96 -9.79 -14.31 1.29
C ARG A 96 -9.88 -13.91 2.78
N PRO A 97 -8.91 -14.25 3.66
CA PRO A 97 -8.96 -13.82 5.06
C PRO A 97 -8.83 -12.31 5.28
N PHE A 98 -8.52 -11.55 4.21
CA PHE A 98 -8.22 -10.12 4.26
C PHE A 98 -9.15 -9.31 3.35
N GLU A 99 -10.33 -9.83 3.02
CA GLU A 99 -11.32 -9.15 2.17
C GLU A 99 -11.75 -7.81 2.79
N ASP A 100 -11.99 -7.74 4.10
CA ASP A 100 -12.34 -6.49 4.79
C ASP A 100 -11.30 -5.38 4.60
N PHE A 101 -10.01 -5.73 4.53
CA PHE A 101 -8.95 -4.75 4.24
C PHE A 101 -8.94 -4.35 2.76
N THR A 102 -9.18 -5.30 1.87
CA THR A 102 -9.29 -5.04 0.42
C THR A 102 -10.46 -4.10 0.13
N ASP A 103 -11.63 -4.34 0.73
CA ASP A 103 -12.83 -3.53 0.54
C ASP A 103 -12.66 -2.11 1.09
N ARG A 104 -11.90 -1.95 2.19
CA ARG A 104 -11.51 -0.63 2.69
C ARG A 104 -10.60 0.11 1.72
N CYS A 105 -9.59 -0.57 1.18
CA CYS A 105 -8.75 0.01 0.13
C CYS A 105 -9.63 0.45 -1.05
N PHE A 106 -10.53 -0.41 -1.52
CA PHE A 106 -11.43 -0.08 -2.62
C PHE A 106 -12.34 1.11 -2.29
N THR A 107 -12.93 1.16 -1.10
CA THR A 107 -13.77 2.27 -0.64
C THR A 107 -12.99 3.58 -0.61
N LEU A 108 -11.76 3.57 -0.10
CA LEU A 108 -10.89 4.73 -0.09
C LEU A 108 -10.54 5.17 -1.52
N TYR A 109 -10.19 4.23 -2.40
CA TYR A 109 -9.92 4.52 -3.80
C TYR A 109 -11.12 5.17 -4.47
N MET A 110 -12.32 4.65 -4.27
CA MET A 110 -13.54 5.22 -4.85
C MET A 110 -13.82 6.65 -4.37
N ARG A 111 -13.37 7.06 -3.17
CA ARG A 111 -13.44 8.46 -2.71
C ARG A 111 -12.45 9.39 -3.44
N HIS A 112 -11.36 8.84 -3.97
CA HIS A 112 -10.26 9.60 -4.60
C HIS A 112 -10.10 9.35 -6.10
N LYS A 113 -10.91 8.45 -6.69
CA LYS A 113 -10.74 7.95 -8.07
C LYS A 113 -10.68 9.06 -9.12
N ASP A 114 -11.45 10.14 -8.93
CA ASP A 114 -11.56 11.21 -9.93
C ASP A 114 -10.33 12.12 -9.90
N ASN A 115 -9.53 12.06 -8.84
CA ASN A 115 -8.26 12.77 -8.73
C ASN A 115 -7.37 12.11 -7.66
N LEU A 116 -6.52 11.17 -8.06
CA LEU A 116 -5.61 10.47 -7.15
C LEU A 116 -4.55 11.40 -6.53
N ASP A 117 -4.28 12.57 -7.10
CA ASP A 117 -3.40 13.57 -6.47
C ASP A 117 -4.02 14.15 -5.19
N THR A 118 -5.35 14.08 -5.02
CA THR A 118 -6.01 14.46 -3.76
C THR A 118 -5.61 13.57 -2.59
N THR A 119 -5.09 12.37 -2.85
CA THR A 119 -4.48 11.49 -1.83
C THR A 119 -3.39 12.24 -1.06
N ASN A 120 -2.55 13.01 -1.76
CA ASN A 120 -1.47 13.78 -1.14
C ASN A 120 -2.01 14.89 -0.24
N SER A 121 -3.06 15.59 -0.68
CA SER A 121 -3.74 16.59 0.13
C SER A 121 -4.42 15.96 1.36
N SER A 122 -5.07 14.81 1.22
CA SER A 122 -5.69 14.10 2.34
C SER A 122 -4.68 13.65 3.39
N ILE A 123 -3.48 13.23 2.98
CA ILE A 123 -2.39 12.91 3.92
C ILE A 123 -2.00 14.13 4.73
N SER A 124 -1.84 15.28 4.07
CA SER A 124 -1.43 16.51 4.75
C SER A 124 -2.42 16.96 5.83
N ASN A 125 -3.70 16.63 5.65
CA ASN A 125 -4.78 16.91 6.59
C ASN A 125 -4.97 15.82 7.67
N HIS A 126 -4.32 14.66 7.52
CA HIS A 126 -4.47 13.57 8.47
C HIS A 126 -3.75 13.86 9.79
N ILE A 127 -4.43 13.67 10.93
CA ILE A 127 -3.92 14.07 12.25
C ILE A 127 -2.59 13.39 12.62
N LEU A 128 -2.43 12.11 12.28
CA LEU A 128 -1.18 11.36 12.51
C LEU A 128 -0.02 11.94 11.70
N TYR A 129 -0.28 12.38 10.47
CA TYR A 129 0.72 13.01 9.62
C TYR A 129 1.14 14.37 10.18
N HIS A 130 0.16 15.21 10.52
CA HIS A 130 0.41 16.57 11.02
C HIS A 130 1.21 16.57 12.33
N LYS A 131 0.84 15.69 13.29
CA LYS A 131 1.48 15.63 14.62
C LYS A 131 2.89 15.03 14.61
N THR A 132 3.24 14.24 13.61
CA THR A 132 4.50 13.50 13.56
C THR A 132 5.59 14.35 12.91
N LYS A 133 6.81 14.41 13.47
CA LYS A 133 7.92 15.13 12.82
C LYS A 133 8.41 14.39 11.57
N GLN A 134 8.94 15.13 10.59
CA GLN A 134 9.58 14.50 9.42
C GLN A 134 10.66 13.51 9.86
N GLY A 135 10.73 12.36 9.18
CA GLY A 135 11.67 11.27 9.50
C GLY A 135 11.26 10.40 10.69
N ARG A 136 10.07 10.61 11.27
CA ARG A 136 9.56 9.77 12.37
C ARG A 136 8.44 8.84 11.89
N LYS A 137 8.31 7.71 12.59
CA LYS A 137 7.24 6.73 12.38
C LYS A 137 5.89 7.36 12.74
N LEU A 138 4.89 7.11 11.90
CA LEU A 138 3.54 7.67 12.00
C LEU A 138 2.64 6.84 12.93
N PHE A 139 2.87 5.53 12.97
CA PHE A 139 2.23 4.64 13.92
C PHE A 139 3.21 4.35 15.06
N SER A 140 2.77 4.61 16.29
CA SER A 140 3.49 4.16 17.48
C SER A 140 3.38 2.64 17.59
N PRO A 141 4.45 1.93 17.98
CA PRO A 141 4.31 0.53 18.37
C PRO A 141 3.32 0.48 19.53
N GLN A 142 2.18 -0.19 19.34
CA GLN A 142 1.30 -0.51 20.44
C GLN A 142 2.07 -1.47 21.35
N LYS A 143 2.20 -1.12 22.64
CA LYS A 143 2.65 -2.10 23.63
C LYS A 143 1.59 -3.20 23.65
N GLN A 144 1.95 -4.38 23.15
CA GLN A 144 1.21 -5.60 23.43
C GLN A 144 1.24 -5.88 24.94
#